data_AF-A0A7J2I4G6-F1
#
_entry.id   AF-A0A7J2I4G6-F1
#
_cell.length_a   1.000
_cell.length_b   1.000
_cell.length_c   1.000
_cell.angle_alpha   90.00
_cell.angle_beta   90.00
_cell.angle_gamma   90.00
#
_symmetry.space_group_name_H-M   'P 1'
#
loop_
_entity.id
_entity.type
_entity.pdbx_description
1 polymer ?
#
loop_
_entity_poly.entity_id
_entity_poly.type
_entity_poly.pdbx_seq_one_letter_code
_entity_poly.pdbx_strand_id
1 'polypeptide(L)'
;MAMEELIVCQNCGREVPKTLYCIYCGAELPRDFFKKKEEATGVRAPTPPVSLDVAQLMSGIMKYYTWKIRLFGVLKDGGVSESVFKRLFEDYVSNLNRLMKERNERLENYLTELKEKQKRLEEIKMTLEELKVRCAVGEINEDEYRVKAPDLEGEAVKLEDEVNMLKRHIDYLNNVFAGKRPKEVLELEKVAKECYASIDDLVNNGVISRETAEEVRKDLEETLKFFETVIGDRKEREKALKEELSTLEARYKVGEISIAEYERAKREIKAELEKIWS
;
A
#
# COMPACT_ATOMS: atom_id res chain seq x y z
N MET A 1 -5.73 -12.63 -19.35
CA MET A 1 -4.34 -13.13 -19.25
C MET A 1 -3.54 -12.34 -20.26
N ALA A 2 -2.70 -11.40 -19.83
CA ALA A 2 -1.85 -10.67 -20.75
C ALA A 2 -0.76 -11.64 -21.24
N MET A 3 -0.73 -11.92 -22.55
CA MET A 3 0.39 -12.61 -23.18
C MET A 3 1.63 -11.73 -23.03
N GLU A 4 2.62 -12.17 -22.26
CA GLU A 4 3.92 -11.51 -22.20
C GLU A 4 4.57 -11.58 -23.58
N GLU A 5 4.80 -10.44 -24.20
CA GLU A 5 5.44 -10.37 -25.51
C GLU A 5 6.93 -10.75 -25.38
N LEU A 6 7.32 -11.87 -26.00
CA LEU A 6 8.68 -12.37 -26.03
C LEU A 6 9.44 -11.88 -27.28
N ILE A 7 10.76 -11.77 -27.17
CA ILE A 7 11.71 -11.40 -28.23
C ILE A 7 12.91 -12.33 -28.19
N VAL A 8 13.47 -12.67 -29.36
CA VAL A 8 14.71 -13.45 -29.45
C VAL A 8 15.92 -12.52 -29.30
N CYS A 9 16.79 -12.81 -28.33
CA CYS A 9 18.04 -12.09 -28.16
C CYS A 9 18.99 -12.35 -29.34
N GLN A 10 19.47 -11.29 -30.02
CA GLN A 10 20.39 -11.43 -31.16
C GLN A 10 21.80 -11.90 -30.76
N ASN A 11 22.16 -11.83 -29.48
CA ASN A 11 23.47 -12.27 -28.98
C ASN A 11 23.49 -13.77 -28.59
N CYS A 12 22.47 -14.24 -27.86
CA CYS A 12 22.44 -15.62 -27.35
C CYS A 12 21.33 -16.51 -27.96
N GLY A 13 20.48 -15.97 -28.82
CA GLY A 13 19.44 -16.72 -29.53
C GLY A 13 18.24 -17.17 -28.68
N ARG A 14 18.17 -16.79 -27.40
CA ARG A 14 17.08 -17.19 -26.49
C ARG A 14 15.89 -16.25 -26.57
N GLU A 15 14.69 -16.79 -26.46
CA GLU A 15 13.47 -16.02 -26.23
C GLU A 15 13.48 -15.43 -24.81
N VAL A 16 13.30 -14.12 -24.73
CA VAL A 16 13.33 -13.34 -23.51
C VAL A 16 12.18 -12.33 -23.51
N PRO A 17 11.67 -11.90 -22.36
CA PRO A 17 10.72 -10.80 -22.30
C PRO A 17 11.30 -9.52 -22.88
N LYS A 18 10.44 -8.63 -23.40
CA LYS A 18 10.85 -7.30 -23.91
C LYS A 18 11.36 -6.39 -22.79
N THR A 19 12.62 -6.56 -22.43
CA THR A 19 13.38 -5.71 -21.49
C THR A 19 14.50 -4.96 -22.20
N LEU A 20 15.16 -3.99 -21.55
CA LEU A 20 16.28 -3.26 -22.15
C LEU A 20 17.51 -4.16 -22.41
N TYR A 21 17.63 -5.23 -21.64
CA TYR A 21 18.74 -6.18 -21.70
C TYR A 21 18.22 -7.62 -21.68
N CYS A 22 18.96 -8.52 -22.31
CA CYS A 22 18.68 -9.95 -22.27
C CYS A 22 18.90 -10.50 -20.86
N ILE A 23 17.86 -11.12 -20.28
CA ILE A 23 17.91 -11.70 -18.92
C ILE A 23 18.93 -12.84 -18.78
N TYR A 24 19.40 -13.43 -19.89
CA TYR A 24 20.35 -14.55 -19.87
C TYR A 24 21.80 -14.15 -20.15
N CYS A 25 22.04 -13.14 -20.99
CA CYS A 25 23.41 -12.79 -21.41
C CYS A 25 23.78 -11.31 -21.22
N GLY A 26 22.86 -10.47 -20.76
CA GLY A 26 23.12 -9.06 -20.49
C GLY A 26 23.25 -8.16 -21.72
N ALA A 27 23.18 -8.69 -22.95
CA ALA A 27 23.24 -7.89 -24.16
C ALA A 27 22.04 -6.94 -24.29
N GLU A 28 22.27 -5.71 -24.76
CA GLU A 28 21.18 -4.77 -25.07
C GLU A 28 20.24 -5.34 -26.13
N LEU A 29 18.94 -5.27 -25.87
CA LEU A 29 17.90 -5.65 -26.83
C LEU A 29 17.48 -4.42 -27.66
N PRO A 30 17.03 -4.59 -28.92
CA PRO A 30 16.76 -3.46 -29.80
C PRO A 30 15.71 -2.49 -29.22
N ARG A 31 16.02 -1.20 -29.20
CA ARG A 31 15.19 -0.18 -28.53
C ARG A 31 13.93 0.20 -29.31
N ASP A 32 13.84 -0.18 -30.58
CA ASP A 32 12.71 0.15 -31.46
C ASP A 32 11.40 -0.52 -31.03
N PHE A 33 11.45 -1.56 -30.19
CA PHE A 33 10.28 -2.21 -29.61
C PHE A 33 9.61 -1.41 -28.48
N PHE A 34 10.29 -0.41 -27.91
CA PHE A 34 9.72 0.50 -26.91
C PHE A 34 9.03 1.72 -27.53
N LYS A 35 8.99 1.82 -28.87
CA LYS A 35 8.36 2.93 -29.60
C LYS A 35 7.10 2.48 -30.36
N LYS A 36 5.95 2.48 -29.67
CA LYS A 36 4.55 2.80 -30.12
C LYS A 36 3.56 2.05 -29.20
N LYS A 37 2.49 2.64 -28.63
CA LYS A 37 1.50 3.60 -29.15
C LYS A 37 1.02 4.56 -28.04
N GLU A 38 1.32 5.84 -28.16
CA GLU A 38 0.41 6.89 -27.70
C GLU A 38 -0.61 7.12 -28.83
N GLU A 39 -1.66 6.30 -28.86
CA GLU A 39 -2.87 6.57 -29.64
C GLU A 39 -4.06 6.47 -28.69
N ALA A 40 -4.53 7.66 -28.32
CA ALA A 40 -5.87 8.03 -27.85
C ALA A 40 -6.85 6.88 -27.53
N THR A 41 -6.84 6.44 -26.27
CA THR A 41 -8.09 6.06 -25.58
C THR A 41 -8.26 7.01 -24.40
N GLY A 42 -9.16 7.98 -24.57
CA GLY A 42 -9.54 8.95 -23.54
C GLY A 42 -10.31 8.29 -22.39
N VAL A 43 -9.64 7.46 -21.61
CA VAL A 43 -10.04 7.18 -20.24
C VAL A 43 -9.28 8.19 -19.39
N ARG A 44 -9.99 9.22 -18.92
CA ARG A 44 -9.45 10.10 -17.88
C ARG A 44 -8.94 9.21 -16.76
N ALA A 45 -7.62 9.22 -16.53
CA ALA A 45 -7.05 8.67 -15.32
C ALA A 45 -7.87 9.22 -14.14
N PRO A 46 -8.35 8.39 -13.21
CA PRO A 46 -8.99 8.89 -12.01
C PRO A 46 -8.04 9.90 -11.39
N THR A 47 -8.51 11.12 -11.16
CA THR A 47 -7.77 12.13 -10.40
C THR A 47 -7.24 11.43 -9.15
N PRO A 48 -5.93 11.43 -8.87
CA PRO A 48 -5.42 10.74 -7.71
C PRO A 48 -6.18 11.27 -6.47
N PRO A 49 -6.59 10.39 -5.54
CA PRO A 49 -7.39 10.79 -4.36
C PRO A 49 -6.65 11.77 -3.44
N VAL A 50 -5.38 12.01 -3.73
CA VAL A 50 -4.41 12.83 -3.03
C VAL A 50 -3.54 13.59 -4.04
N SER A 51 -2.78 14.56 -3.55
CA SER A 51 -1.81 15.30 -4.37
C SER A 51 -0.73 14.40 -4.97
N LEU A 52 -0.18 14.82 -6.11
CA LEU A 52 0.80 14.04 -6.87
C LEU A 52 2.07 13.74 -6.06
N ASP A 53 2.54 14.70 -5.27
CA ASP A 53 3.73 14.56 -4.43
C ASP A 53 3.53 13.50 -3.33
N VAL A 54 2.32 13.38 -2.77
CA VAL A 54 1.98 12.34 -1.78
C VAL A 54 1.92 10.98 -2.46
N ALA A 55 1.27 10.90 -3.63
CA ALA A 55 1.21 9.66 -4.41
C ALA A 55 2.61 9.15 -4.81
N GLN A 56 3.50 10.05 -5.25
CA GLN A 56 4.87 9.73 -5.64
C GLN A 56 5.72 9.24 -4.45
N LEU A 57 5.59 9.89 -3.30
CA LEU A 57 6.27 9.47 -2.06
C LEU A 57 5.90 8.02 -1.70
N MET A 58 4.59 7.74 -1.64
CA MET A 58 4.08 6.41 -1.28
C MET A 58 4.46 5.34 -2.32
N SER A 59 4.39 5.68 -3.61
CA SER A 59 4.87 4.80 -4.68
C SER A 59 6.36 4.49 -4.54
N GLY A 60 7.18 5.48 -4.17
CA GLY A 60 8.60 5.31 -3.89
C GLY A 60 8.85 4.31 -2.75
N ILE A 61 8.18 4.50 -1.61
CA ILE A 61 8.27 3.60 -0.44
C ILE A 61 7.97 2.16 -0.86
N MET A 62 6.84 1.95 -1.55
CA MET A 62 6.44 0.63 -2.01
C MET A 62 7.49 0.00 -2.94
N LYS A 63 8.04 0.80 -3.86
CA LYS A 63 9.04 0.36 -4.83
C LYS A 63 10.28 -0.16 -4.13
N TYR A 64 10.78 0.56 -3.12
CA TYR A 64 11.96 0.13 -2.37
C TYR A 64 11.70 -1.12 -1.52
N TYR A 65 10.53 -1.27 -0.89
CA TYR A 65 10.16 -2.56 -0.26
C TYR A 65 10.21 -3.71 -1.26
N THR A 66 9.61 -3.51 -2.44
CA THR A 66 9.56 -4.53 -3.49
C THR A 66 10.95 -4.90 -4.00
N TRP A 67 11.78 -3.91 -4.28
CA TRP A 67 13.15 -4.13 -4.75
C TRP A 67 14.03 -4.79 -3.71
N LYS A 68 13.94 -4.35 -2.44
CA LYS A 68 14.66 -4.95 -1.33
C LYS A 68 14.34 -6.44 -1.19
N ILE A 69 13.05 -6.80 -1.20
CA ILE A 69 12.62 -8.21 -1.11
C ILE A 69 13.07 -9.01 -2.34
N ARG A 70 12.93 -8.46 -3.56
CA ARG A 70 13.33 -9.16 -4.79
C ARG A 70 14.84 -9.35 -4.92
N LEU A 71 15.64 -8.43 -4.37
CA LEU A 71 17.10 -8.51 -4.39
C LEU A 71 17.59 -9.82 -3.73
N PHE A 72 16.89 -10.31 -2.70
CA PHE A 72 17.18 -11.61 -2.09
C PHE A 72 16.99 -12.78 -3.04
N GLY A 73 15.96 -12.75 -3.89
CA GLY A 73 15.78 -13.76 -4.92
C GLY A 73 16.97 -13.80 -5.88
N VAL A 74 17.42 -12.63 -6.32
CA VAL A 74 18.61 -12.52 -7.21
C VAL A 74 19.88 -13.05 -6.52
N LEU A 75 20.05 -12.77 -5.23
CA LEU A 75 21.17 -13.30 -4.44
C LEU A 75 21.10 -14.83 -4.33
N LYS A 76 19.93 -15.37 -3.97
CA LYS A 76 19.71 -16.81 -3.81
C LYS A 76 20.00 -17.58 -5.10
N ASP A 77 19.63 -17.02 -6.24
CA ASP A 77 19.85 -17.61 -7.56
C ASP A 77 21.31 -17.45 -8.06
N GLY A 78 22.20 -16.86 -7.24
CA GLY A 78 23.60 -16.62 -7.59
C GLY A 78 23.80 -15.52 -8.64
N GLY A 79 22.79 -14.68 -8.87
CA GLY A 79 22.83 -13.62 -9.88
C GLY A 79 23.72 -12.44 -9.52
N VAL A 80 24.12 -12.31 -8.25
CA VAL A 80 25.01 -11.25 -7.75
C VAL A 80 25.95 -11.78 -6.67
N SER A 81 27.13 -11.17 -6.53
CA SER A 81 28.03 -11.43 -5.41
C SER A 81 27.53 -10.77 -4.12
N GLU A 82 27.98 -11.27 -2.95
CA GLU A 82 27.67 -10.68 -1.65
C GLU A 82 28.00 -9.18 -1.59
N SER A 83 29.15 -8.77 -2.10
CA SER A 83 29.59 -7.36 -2.08
C SER A 83 28.67 -6.44 -2.88
N VAL A 84 28.19 -6.89 -4.04
CA VAL A 84 27.24 -6.13 -4.87
C VAL A 84 25.87 -6.12 -4.21
N PHE A 85 25.45 -7.26 -3.65
CA PHE A 85 24.22 -7.37 -2.87
C PHE A 85 24.21 -6.40 -1.69
N LYS A 86 25.24 -6.42 -0.83
CA LYS A 86 25.33 -5.59 0.38
C LYS A 86 25.20 -4.11 0.04
N ARG A 87 25.95 -3.63 -0.95
CA ARG A 87 25.88 -2.23 -1.40
C ARG A 87 24.47 -1.85 -1.89
N LEU A 88 23.85 -2.66 -2.75
CA LEU A 88 22.50 -2.37 -3.26
C LEU A 88 21.45 -2.44 -2.14
N PHE A 89 21.60 -3.40 -1.23
CA PHE A 89 20.71 -3.58 -0.10
C PHE A 89 20.77 -2.38 0.84
N GLU A 90 21.98 -1.94 1.23
CA GLU A 90 22.20 -0.73 2.02
C GLU A 90 21.62 0.52 1.35
N ASP A 91 21.85 0.69 0.05
CA ASP A 91 21.28 1.80 -0.72
C ASP A 91 19.74 1.77 -0.69
N TYR A 92 19.13 0.61 -0.85
CA TYR A 92 17.66 0.45 -0.82
C TYR A 92 17.10 0.71 0.58
N VAL A 93 17.74 0.18 1.63
CA VAL A 93 17.35 0.42 3.03
C VAL A 93 17.47 1.90 3.38
N SER A 94 18.57 2.54 3.00
CA SER A 94 18.81 3.96 3.24
C SER A 94 17.75 4.84 2.56
N ASN A 95 17.46 4.58 1.28
CA ASN A 95 16.42 5.29 0.55
C ASN A 95 15.03 5.05 1.13
N LEU A 96 14.71 3.81 1.53
CA LEU A 96 13.45 3.48 2.17
C LEU A 96 13.28 4.25 3.48
N ASN A 97 14.31 4.26 4.34
CA ASN A 97 14.31 4.99 5.60
C ASN A 97 14.11 6.50 5.39
N ARG A 98 14.77 7.07 4.39
CA ARG A 98 14.59 8.50 4.02
C ARG A 98 13.15 8.80 3.64
N LEU A 99 12.55 7.98 2.77
CA LEU A 99 11.17 8.17 2.33
C LEU A 99 10.16 7.93 3.46
N MET A 100 10.40 6.95 4.33
CA MET A 100 9.57 6.70 5.51
C MET A 100 9.62 7.87 6.50
N LYS A 101 10.79 8.47 6.69
CA LYS A 101 10.94 9.68 7.51
C LYS A 101 10.14 10.85 6.91
N GLU A 102 10.29 11.10 5.61
CA GLU A 102 9.52 12.13 4.90
C GLU A 102 8.00 11.90 5.00
N ARG A 103 7.56 10.65 4.90
CA ARG A 103 6.15 10.27 5.09
C ARG A 103 5.65 10.56 6.50
N ASN A 104 6.47 10.29 7.53
CA ASN A 104 6.11 10.56 8.91
C ASN A 104 6.04 12.07 9.20
N GLU A 105 7.00 12.84 8.70
CA GLU A 105 7.00 14.31 8.82
C GLU A 105 5.77 14.92 8.13
N ARG A 106 5.42 14.48 6.91
CA ARG A 106 4.19 14.94 6.23
C ARG A 106 2.93 14.58 7.00
N LEU A 107 2.87 13.37 7.55
CA LEU A 107 1.73 12.93 8.35
C LEU A 107 1.54 13.80 9.60
N GLU A 108 2.63 14.09 10.32
CA GLU A 108 2.60 14.95 11.51
C GLU A 108 2.15 16.37 11.18
N ASN A 109 2.66 16.93 10.07
CA ASN A 109 2.25 18.25 9.59
C ASN A 109 0.75 18.27 9.24
N TYR A 110 0.25 17.30 8.48
CA TYR A 110 -1.17 17.23 8.13
C TYR A 110 -2.07 17.02 9.33
N LEU A 111 -1.66 16.24 10.33
CA LEU A 111 -2.42 16.06 11.58
C LEU A 111 -2.51 17.36 12.38
N THR A 112 -1.42 18.12 12.43
CA THR A 112 -1.37 19.44 13.09
C THR A 112 -2.29 20.43 12.37
N GLU A 113 -2.15 20.54 11.05
CA GLU A 113 -2.97 21.43 10.22
C GLU A 113 -4.45 21.05 10.28
N LEU A 114 -4.78 19.76 10.25
CA LEU A 114 -6.14 19.25 10.37
C LEU A 114 -6.76 19.71 11.70
N LYS A 115 -6.03 19.59 12.81
CA LYS A 115 -6.49 20.00 14.13
C LYS A 115 -6.75 21.50 14.20
N GLU A 116 -5.87 22.31 13.64
CA GLU A 116 -6.00 23.77 13.60
C GLU A 116 -7.22 24.21 12.77
N LYS A 117 -7.38 23.65 11.55
CA LYS A 117 -8.52 23.95 10.68
C LYS A 117 -9.84 23.48 11.27
N GLN A 118 -9.87 22.31 11.92
CA GLN A 118 -11.04 21.82 12.63
C GLN A 118 -11.45 22.77 13.77
N LYS A 119 -10.48 23.26 14.55
CA LYS A 119 -10.75 24.24 15.60
C LYS A 119 -11.33 25.54 15.01
N ARG A 120 -10.74 26.06 13.93
CA ARG A 120 -11.22 27.27 13.26
C ARG A 120 -12.65 27.08 12.71
N LEU A 121 -12.94 25.93 12.12
CA LEU A 121 -14.27 25.60 11.62
C LEU A 121 -15.31 25.59 12.74
N GLU A 122 -14.96 25.05 13.91
CA GLU A 122 -15.83 25.07 15.09
C GLU A 122 -16.09 26.50 15.59
N GLU A 123 -15.05 27.34 15.66
CA GLU A 123 -15.18 28.75 16.04
C GLU A 123 -16.13 29.53 15.09
N ILE A 124 -16.04 29.29 13.78
CA ILE A 124 -16.93 29.90 12.79
C ILE A 124 -18.37 29.42 12.98
N LYS A 125 -18.57 28.12 13.22
CA LYS A 125 -19.90 27.54 13.48
C LYS A 125 -20.55 28.17 14.71
N MET A 126 -19.80 28.31 15.80
CA MET A 126 -20.25 29.02 17.00
C MET A 126 -20.59 30.50 16.70
N THR A 127 -19.77 31.18 15.91
CA THR A 127 -20.00 32.59 15.54
C THR A 127 -21.26 32.76 14.70
N LEU A 128 -21.50 31.87 13.73
CA LEU A 128 -22.71 31.85 12.91
C LEU A 128 -23.97 31.58 13.75
N GLU A 129 -23.87 30.66 14.72
CA GLU A 129 -24.94 30.39 15.68
C GLU A 129 -25.24 31.61 16.55
N GLU A 130 -24.21 32.26 17.11
CA GLU A 130 -24.35 33.49 17.89
C GLU A 130 -25.01 34.61 17.07
N LEU A 131 -24.57 34.83 15.83
CA LEU A 131 -25.16 35.81 14.91
C LEU A 131 -26.64 35.52 14.66
N LYS A 132 -27.01 34.26 14.47
CA LYS A 132 -28.40 33.84 14.27
C LYS A 132 -29.25 34.11 15.51
N VAL A 133 -28.73 33.83 16.71
CA VAL A 133 -29.40 34.12 17.98
C VAL A 133 -29.58 35.62 18.18
N ARG A 134 -28.53 36.43 17.96
CA ARG A 134 -28.60 37.89 18.04
C ARG A 134 -29.65 38.49 17.11
N CYS A 135 -29.75 37.97 15.88
CA CYS A 135 -30.79 38.40 14.94
C CYS A 135 -32.19 38.01 15.44
N ALA A 136 -32.35 36.79 15.98
CA ALA A 136 -33.63 36.29 16.47
C ALA A 136 -34.15 37.06 17.70
N VAL A 137 -33.26 37.53 18.58
CA VAL A 137 -33.63 38.37 19.74
C VAL A 137 -33.74 39.86 19.40
N GLY A 138 -33.46 40.24 18.15
CA GLY A 138 -33.53 41.63 17.67
C GLY A 138 -32.36 42.52 18.11
N GLU A 139 -31.24 41.95 18.58
CA GLU A 139 -30.02 42.71 18.88
C GLU A 139 -29.35 43.23 17.60
N ILE A 140 -29.42 42.46 16.51
CA ILE A 140 -29.06 42.88 15.15
C ILE A 140 -30.26 42.73 14.22
N ASN A 141 -30.31 43.54 13.17
CA ASN A 141 -31.34 43.43 12.13
C ASN A 141 -30.96 42.41 11.04
N GLU A 142 -31.94 42.06 10.21
CA GLU A 142 -31.78 41.07 9.15
C GLU A 142 -30.78 41.49 8.07
N ASP A 143 -30.68 42.79 7.77
CA ASP A 143 -29.71 43.30 6.79
C ASP A 143 -28.26 43.14 7.28
N GLU A 144 -27.99 43.44 8.56
CA GLU A 144 -26.68 43.22 9.18
C GLU A 144 -26.31 41.74 9.22
N TYR A 145 -27.27 40.86 9.49
CA TYR A 145 -27.08 39.41 9.43
C TYR A 145 -26.73 38.96 8.01
N ARG A 146 -27.49 39.43 7.00
CA ARG A 146 -27.27 39.10 5.58
C ARG A 146 -25.94 39.60 5.03
N VAL A 147 -25.31 40.61 5.64
CA VAL A 147 -23.97 41.06 5.27
C VAL A 147 -22.89 40.19 5.92
N LYS A 148 -23.03 39.84 7.21
CA LYS A 148 -21.97 39.16 7.98
C LYS A 148 -21.95 37.63 7.80
N ALA A 149 -23.11 37.00 7.65
CA ALA A 149 -23.21 35.54 7.59
C ALA A 149 -22.59 34.92 6.32
N PRO A 150 -22.78 35.47 5.10
CA PRO A 150 -22.27 34.82 3.89
C PRO A 150 -20.75 34.67 3.83
N ASP A 151 -20.00 35.63 4.37
CA ASP A 151 -18.53 35.55 4.41
C ASP A 151 -18.05 34.42 5.32
N LEU A 152 -18.68 34.27 6.49
CA LEU A 152 -18.40 33.20 7.44
C LEU A 152 -18.83 31.84 6.89
N GLU A 153 -19.98 31.74 6.23
CA GLU A 153 -20.44 30.52 5.55
C GLU A 153 -19.47 30.13 4.43
N GLY A 154 -19.01 31.11 3.65
CA GLY A 154 -18.02 30.90 2.59
C GLY A 154 -16.65 30.43 3.13
N GLU A 155 -16.21 30.97 4.27
CA GLU A 155 -15.01 30.49 4.97
C GLU A 155 -15.20 29.06 5.49
N ALA A 156 -16.35 28.75 6.09
CA ALA A 156 -16.68 27.42 6.60
C ALA A 156 -16.65 26.35 5.50
N VAL A 157 -17.25 26.61 4.33
CA VAL A 157 -17.24 25.68 3.20
C VAL A 157 -15.81 25.39 2.72
N LYS A 158 -14.97 26.42 2.59
CA LYS A 158 -13.57 26.24 2.19
C LYS A 158 -12.78 25.41 3.21
N LEU A 159 -12.96 25.69 4.50
CA LEU A 159 -12.31 24.92 5.57
C LEU A 159 -12.79 23.47 5.60
N GLU A 160 -14.07 23.20 5.34
CA GLU A 160 -14.60 21.84 5.24
C GLU A 160 -13.96 21.07 4.08
N ASP A 161 -13.80 21.70 2.91
CA ASP A 161 -13.10 21.10 1.77
C ASP A 161 -11.63 20.80 2.08
N GLU A 162 -10.92 21.74 2.73
CA GLU A 162 -9.53 21.56 3.15
C GLU A 162 -9.38 20.44 4.20
N VAL A 163 -10.25 20.41 5.20
CA VAL A 163 -10.30 19.35 6.23
C VAL A 163 -10.53 17.99 5.58
N ASN A 164 -11.44 17.90 4.61
CA ASN A 164 -11.71 16.66 3.89
C ASN A 164 -10.52 16.23 3.03
N MET A 165 -9.81 17.17 2.40
CA MET A 165 -8.61 16.87 1.64
C MET A 165 -7.48 16.35 2.54
N LEU A 166 -7.23 17.01 3.68
CA LEU A 166 -6.23 16.58 4.66
C LEU A 166 -6.52 15.18 5.19
N LYS A 167 -7.79 14.87 5.51
CA LYS A 167 -8.19 13.52 5.92
C LYS A 167 -7.83 12.47 4.87
N ARG A 168 -8.13 12.72 3.59
CA ARG A 168 -7.75 11.81 2.49
C ARG A 168 -6.24 11.63 2.39
N HIS A 169 -5.47 12.70 2.54
CA HIS A 169 -4.01 12.65 2.56
C HIS A 169 -3.49 11.80 3.73
N ILE A 170 -4.01 12.03 4.94
CA ILE A 170 -3.66 11.28 6.15
C ILE A 170 -3.98 9.79 5.98
N ASP A 171 -5.19 9.46 5.52
CA ASP A 171 -5.62 8.08 5.30
C ASP A 171 -4.71 7.38 4.28
N TYR A 172 -4.36 8.07 3.19
CA TYR A 172 -3.47 7.54 2.18
C TYR A 172 -2.04 7.33 2.70
N LEU A 173 -1.47 8.29 3.43
CA LEU A 173 -0.15 8.14 4.05
C LEU A 173 -0.13 6.99 5.07
N ASN A 174 -1.23 6.76 5.80
CA ASN A 174 -1.40 5.64 6.74
C ASN A 174 -1.46 4.28 6.05
N ASN A 175 -1.82 4.22 4.78
CA ASN A 175 -1.85 2.99 4.01
C ASN A 175 -0.66 2.92 3.05
N VAL A 176 0.47 2.39 3.51
CA VAL A 176 1.72 2.25 2.71
C VAL A 176 1.53 1.46 1.42
N PHE A 177 0.62 0.49 1.42
CA PHE A 177 0.28 -0.29 0.24
C PHE A 177 -1.03 0.15 -0.41
N ALA A 178 -1.43 1.42 -0.25
CA ALA A 178 -2.59 1.99 -0.92
C ALA A 178 -2.48 1.81 -2.44
N GLY A 179 -3.53 1.24 -3.04
CA GLY A 179 -3.57 0.92 -4.46
C GLY A 179 -3.05 -0.47 -4.82
N LYS A 180 -2.60 -1.27 -3.85
CA LYS A 180 -2.34 -2.70 -4.03
C LYS A 180 -3.47 -3.55 -3.51
N ARG A 181 -3.72 -4.67 -4.19
CA ARG A 181 -4.63 -5.67 -3.65
C ARG A 181 -4.00 -6.33 -2.42
N PRO A 182 -4.78 -6.65 -1.38
CA PRO A 182 -4.27 -7.35 -0.20
C PRO A 182 -3.48 -8.61 -0.55
N LYS A 183 -3.92 -9.35 -1.57
CA LYS A 183 -3.21 -10.53 -2.08
C LYS A 183 -1.80 -10.23 -2.58
N GLU A 184 -1.57 -9.10 -3.25
CA GLU A 184 -0.23 -8.72 -3.71
C GLU A 184 0.72 -8.45 -2.53
N VAL A 185 0.20 -7.87 -1.45
CA VAL A 185 0.97 -7.64 -0.21
C VAL A 185 1.27 -8.98 0.48
N LEU A 186 0.30 -9.89 0.53
CA LEU A 186 0.48 -11.24 1.06
C LEU A 186 1.56 -12.03 0.29
N GLU A 187 1.60 -11.94 -1.04
CA GLU A 187 2.66 -12.59 -1.82
C GLU A 187 4.03 -11.98 -1.53
N LEU A 188 4.15 -10.67 -1.34
CA LEU A 188 5.41 -10.05 -0.92
C LEU A 188 5.85 -10.52 0.49
N GLU A 189 4.91 -10.63 1.43
CA GLU A 189 5.18 -11.16 2.77
C GLU A 189 5.70 -12.61 2.70
N LYS A 190 5.10 -13.46 1.85
CA LYS A 190 5.55 -14.85 1.66
C LYS A 190 6.98 -14.90 1.14
N VAL A 191 7.32 -14.11 0.13
CA VAL A 191 8.70 -14.03 -0.38
C VAL A 191 9.65 -13.59 0.73
N ALA A 192 9.29 -12.57 1.53
CA ALA A 192 10.11 -12.14 2.66
C ALA A 192 10.31 -13.25 3.72
N LYS A 193 9.28 -14.06 4.02
CA LYS A 193 9.38 -15.22 4.93
C LYS A 193 10.29 -16.30 4.38
N GLU A 194 10.19 -16.59 3.08
CA GLU A 194 11.06 -17.54 2.40
C GLU A 194 12.52 -17.07 2.40
N CYS A 195 12.76 -15.78 2.15
CA CYS A 195 14.08 -15.18 2.25
C CYS A 195 14.64 -15.35 3.66
N TYR A 196 13.85 -15.00 4.69
CA TYR A 196 14.23 -15.15 6.09
C TYR A 196 14.61 -16.59 6.45
N ALA A 197 13.78 -17.56 6.04
CA ALA A 197 14.02 -18.98 6.29
C ALA A 197 15.29 -19.50 5.59
N SER A 198 15.69 -18.90 4.46
CA SER A 198 16.86 -19.33 3.69
C SER A 198 18.20 -18.74 4.15
N ILE A 199 18.20 -17.79 5.11
CA ILE A 199 19.42 -17.09 5.53
C ILE A 199 20.50 -18.07 6.01
N ASP A 200 20.14 -19.04 6.84
CA ASP A 200 21.11 -19.97 7.42
C ASP A 200 21.74 -20.86 6.33
N ASP A 201 20.96 -21.28 5.34
CA ASP A 201 21.46 -22.02 4.19
C ASP A 201 22.42 -21.18 3.35
N LEU A 202 22.14 -19.90 3.13
CA LEU A 202 23.02 -18.98 2.39
C LEU A 202 24.36 -18.79 3.12
N VAL A 203 24.35 -18.73 4.45
CA VAL A 203 25.57 -18.67 5.27
C VAL A 203 26.35 -19.99 5.20
N ASN A 204 25.67 -21.12 5.37
CA ASN A 204 26.29 -22.45 5.36
C ASN A 204 26.93 -22.77 4.00
N ASN A 205 26.32 -22.29 2.91
CA ASN A 205 26.83 -22.44 1.55
C ASN A 205 27.87 -21.38 1.17
N GLY A 206 28.22 -20.45 2.07
CA GLY A 206 29.23 -19.41 1.84
C GLY A 206 28.80 -18.35 0.81
N VAL A 207 27.50 -18.21 0.54
CA VAL A 207 26.96 -17.19 -0.37
C VAL A 207 27.02 -15.81 0.27
N ILE A 208 26.80 -15.76 1.59
CA ILE A 208 26.93 -14.55 2.39
C ILE A 208 27.71 -14.83 3.68
N SER A 209 28.35 -13.80 4.21
CA SER A 209 28.98 -13.80 5.53
C SER A 209 27.94 -13.76 6.66
N ARG A 210 28.38 -14.11 7.87
CA ARG A 210 27.54 -14.01 9.07
C ARG A 210 27.12 -12.58 9.39
N GLU A 211 27.99 -11.60 9.13
CA GLU A 211 27.71 -10.18 9.34
C GLU A 211 26.57 -9.72 8.43
N THR A 212 26.68 -9.97 7.11
CA THR A 212 25.61 -9.67 6.16
C THR A 212 24.30 -10.38 6.53
N ALA A 213 24.37 -11.62 6.98
CA ALA A 213 23.20 -12.38 7.41
C ALA A 213 22.50 -11.77 8.63
N GLU A 214 23.24 -11.27 9.62
CA GLU A 214 22.68 -10.60 10.80
C GLU A 214 21.96 -9.29 10.44
N GLU A 215 22.58 -8.46 9.59
CA GLU A 215 21.98 -7.22 9.10
C GLU A 215 20.68 -7.48 8.33
N VAL A 216 20.73 -8.44 7.40
CA VAL A 216 19.58 -8.89 6.60
C VAL A 216 18.46 -9.44 7.49
N ARG A 217 18.81 -10.28 8.48
CA ARG A 217 17.85 -10.90 9.38
C ARG A 217 17.06 -9.84 10.13
N LYS A 218 17.76 -8.86 10.71
CA LYS A 218 17.13 -7.75 11.43
C LYS A 218 16.17 -6.96 10.54
N ASP A 219 16.60 -6.59 9.33
CA ASP A 219 15.75 -5.85 8.38
C ASP A 219 14.52 -6.65 7.94
N LEU A 220 14.66 -7.96 7.70
CA LEU A 220 13.54 -8.83 7.34
C LEU A 220 12.57 -9.01 8.51
N GLU A 221 13.05 -9.12 9.76
CA GLU A 221 12.16 -9.13 10.93
C GLU A 221 11.34 -7.85 11.05
N GLU A 222 11.97 -6.68 10.86
CA GLU A 222 11.29 -5.38 10.86
C GLU A 222 10.26 -5.30 9.71
N THR A 223 10.64 -5.79 8.53
CA THR A 223 9.76 -5.84 7.34
C THR A 223 8.56 -6.77 7.56
N LEU A 224 8.76 -7.94 8.17
CA LEU A 224 7.69 -8.90 8.46
C LEU A 224 6.75 -8.38 9.55
N LYS A 225 7.29 -7.75 10.61
CA LYS A 225 6.48 -7.05 11.63
C LYS A 225 5.61 -5.97 10.97
N PHE A 226 6.17 -5.23 10.02
CA PHE A 226 5.42 -4.24 9.28
C PHE A 226 4.31 -4.85 8.41
N PHE A 227 4.55 -5.97 7.72
CA PHE A 227 3.46 -6.66 7.00
C PHE A 227 2.36 -7.14 7.96
N GLU A 228 2.70 -7.56 9.17
CA GLU A 228 1.69 -7.91 10.19
C GLU A 228 0.76 -6.73 10.51
N THR A 229 1.28 -5.50 10.59
CA THR A 229 0.42 -4.33 10.84
C THR A 229 -0.48 -3.98 9.65
N VAL A 230 -0.16 -4.44 8.44
CA VAL A 230 -0.91 -4.13 7.22
C VAL A 230 -1.97 -5.21 6.92
N ILE A 231 -1.63 -6.49 7.08
CA ILE A 231 -2.48 -7.62 6.68
C ILE A 231 -2.74 -8.63 7.81
N GLY A 232 -2.32 -8.35 9.05
CA GLY A 232 -2.52 -9.23 10.20
C GLY A 232 -3.98 -9.55 10.47
N ASP A 233 -4.83 -8.52 10.63
CA ASP A 233 -6.27 -8.68 10.86
C ASP A 233 -6.94 -9.55 9.78
N ARG A 234 -6.49 -9.43 8.52
CA ARG A 234 -6.99 -10.24 7.40
C ARG A 234 -6.61 -11.71 7.54
N LYS A 235 -5.36 -11.99 7.92
CA LYS A 235 -4.87 -13.36 8.20
C LYS A 235 -5.60 -13.97 9.38
N GLU A 236 -5.81 -13.22 10.45
CA GLU A 236 -6.58 -13.68 11.62
C GLU A 236 -8.03 -14.00 11.25
N ARG A 237 -8.67 -13.12 10.46
CA ARG A 237 -10.03 -13.35 9.97
C ARG A 237 -10.13 -14.57 9.08
N GLU A 238 -9.17 -14.77 8.17
CA GLU A 238 -9.11 -15.96 7.32
C GLU A 238 -8.96 -17.24 8.16
N LYS A 239 -8.09 -17.23 9.17
CA LYS A 239 -7.88 -18.34 10.08
C LYS A 239 -9.18 -18.69 10.83
N ALA A 240 -9.87 -17.70 11.37
CA ALA A 240 -11.13 -17.89 12.08
C ALA A 240 -12.22 -18.51 11.18
N LEU A 241 -12.37 -18.03 9.94
CA LEU A 241 -13.33 -18.59 8.99
C LEU A 241 -12.98 -20.04 8.57
N LYS A 242 -11.69 -20.37 8.47
CA LYS A 242 -11.24 -21.76 8.22
C LYS A 242 -11.55 -22.68 9.39
N GLU A 243 -11.36 -22.20 10.62
CA GLU A 243 -11.74 -22.93 11.83
C GLU A 243 -13.26 -23.14 11.90
N GLU A 244 -14.05 -22.10 11.61
CA GLU A 244 -15.52 -22.19 11.53
C GLU A 244 -15.97 -23.23 10.49
N LEU A 245 -15.33 -23.25 9.32
CA LEU A 245 -15.61 -24.25 8.27
C LEU A 245 -15.29 -25.67 8.73
N SER A 246 -14.18 -25.85 9.45
CA SER A 246 -13.80 -27.15 10.06
C SER A 246 -14.82 -27.60 11.11
N THR A 247 -15.26 -26.70 11.99
CA THR A 247 -16.32 -26.97 12.97
C THR A 247 -17.64 -27.32 12.28
N LEU A 248 -18.02 -26.58 11.25
CA LEU A 248 -19.22 -26.84 10.46
C LEU A 248 -19.18 -28.24 9.81
N GLU A 249 -18.03 -28.65 9.28
CA GLU A 249 -17.82 -29.99 8.73
C GLU A 249 -17.94 -31.09 9.80
N ALA A 250 -17.41 -30.87 11.00
CA ALA A 250 -17.54 -31.80 12.10
C ALA A 250 -19.02 -31.98 12.52
N ARG A 251 -19.76 -30.87 12.69
CA ARG A 251 -21.19 -30.87 13.05
C ARG A 251 -22.06 -31.59 12.04
N TYR A 252 -21.78 -31.41 10.75
CA TYR A 252 -22.46 -32.17 9.70
C TYR A 252 -22.16 -33.67 9.79
N LYS A 253 -20.88 -34.06 9.98
CA LYS A 253 -20.48 -35.48 10.08
C LYS A 253 -21.10 -36.21 11.27
N VAL A 254 -21.35 -35.52 12.39
CA VAL A 254 -22.03 -36.09 13.56
C VAL A 254 -23.56 -36.00 13.48
N GLY A 255 -24.10 -35.44 12.39
CA GLY A 255 -25.55 -35.36 12.15
C GLY A 255 -26.26 -34.25 12.93
N GLU A 256 -25.54 -33.29 13.51
CA GLU A 256 -26.15 -32.14 14.23
C GLU A 256 -26.87 -31.17 13.29
N ILE A 257 -26.47 -31.13 12.01
CA ILE A 257 -27.03 -30.23 11.01
C ILE A 257 -27.32 -31.01 9.73
N SER A 258 -28.33 -30.56 8.98
CA SER A 258 -28.69 -31.14 7.69
C SER A 258 -27.66 -30.79 6.60
N ILE A 259 -27.63 -31.58 5.53
CA ILE A 259 -26.83 -31.29 4.33
C ILE A 259 -27.17 -29.91 3.74
N ALA A 260 -28.43 -29.49 3.80
CA ALA A 260 -28.88 -28.20 3.26
C ALA A 260 -28.35 -27.01 4.09
N GLU A 261 -28.32 -27.14 5.40
CA GLU A 261 -27.73 -26.14 6.31
C GLU A 261 -26.20 -26.08 6.15
N TYR A 262 -25.55 -27.24 6.09
CA TYR A 262 -24.11 -27.34 5.82
C TYR A 262 -23.71 -26.65 4.52
N GLU A 263 -24.36 -26.99 3.40
CA GLU A 263 -24.02 -26.41 2.09
C GLU A 263 -24.38 -24.92 1.97
N ARG A 264 -25.34 -24.41 2.76
CA ARG A 264 -25.61 -22.97 2.84
C ARG A 264 -24.50 -22.25 3.57
N ALA A 265 -24.23 -22.63 4.82
CA ALA A 265 -23.21 -21.98 5.66
C ALA A 265 -21.80 -22.09 5.05
N LYS A 266 -21.47 -23.24 4.45
CA LYS A 266 -20.20 -23.42 3.72
C LYS A 266 -20.04 -22.43 2.56
N ARG A 267 -21.11 -22.15 1.81
CA ARG A 267 -21.07 -21.17 0.71
C ARG A 267 -20.86 -19.75 1.23
N GLU A 268 -21.54 -19.39 2.31
CA GLU A 268 -21.38 -18.08 2.96
C GLU A 268 -19.94 -17.88 3.45
N ILE A 269 -19.40 -18.84 4.20
CA ILE A 269 -18.01 -18.79 4.70
C ILE A 269 -17.00 -18.71 3.54
N LYS A 270 -17.21 -19.48 2.47
CA LYS A 270 -16.35 -19.41 1.27
C LYS A 270 -16.40 -18.06 0.57
N ALA A 271 -17.59 -17.46 0.45
CA ALA A 271 -17.74 -16.13 -0.13
C ALA A 271 -17.03 -15.06 0.71
N GLU A 272 -17.09 -15.16 2.04
CA GLU A 272 -16.35 -14.27 2.94
C GLU A 272 -14.83 -14.47 2.82
N LEU A 273 -14.34 -15.71 2.71
CA LEU A 273 -12.92 -16.01 2.47
C LEU A 273 -12.40 -15.37 1.17
N GLU A 274 -13.20 -15.38 0.10
CA GLU A 274 -12.83 -14.72 -1.16
C GLU A 274 -12.71 -13.20 -1.04
N LYS A 275 -13.59 -12.57 -0.23
CA LYS A 275 -13.59 -11.12 -0.02
C LYS A 275 -12.36 -10.62 0.77
N ILE A 276 -11.78 -11.44 1.65
CA ILE A 276 -10.64 -11.03 2.49
C ILE A 276 -9.43 -10.62 1.64
N TRP A 277 -9.22 -11.30 0.51
CA TRP A 277 -8.03 -11.12 -0.34
C TRP A 277 -8.33 -10.51 -1.72
N SER A 278 -9.59 -10.14 -1.98
CA SER A 278 -10.00 -9.38 -3.16
C SER A 278 -9.56 -7.93 -3.05
#